data_AF-A0A2V1D1A8-F1
#
_entry.id   AF-A0A2V1D1A8-F1
#
_cell.length_a   1.000
_cell.length_b   1.000
_cell.length_c   1.000
_cell.angle_alpha   90.00
_cell.angle_beta   90.00
_cell.angle_gamma   90.00
#
_symmetry.space_group_name_H-M   'P 1'
#
loop_
_entity.id
_entity.type
_entity.pdbx_description
1 polymer ?
#
loop_
_entity_poly.entity_id
_entity_poly.type
_entity_poly.pdbx_seq_one_letter_code
_entity_poly.pdbx_strand_id
1 'polypeptide(L)'
;QPLITLYRGGDPPQKHSWFPFVTKTKARLRFSKRSYKTARGSPMRSPSSKIPYITLSSPNTPDITITNSSLILQRLTSTDIILD
;
A
#
# COMPACT_ATOMS: atom_id res chain seq x y z
N GLN A 1 9.08 -12.39 4.90
CA GLN A 1 8.68 -10.99 4.60
C GLN A 1 7.17 -10.95 4.43
N PRO A 2 6.48 -9.91 4.96
CA PRO A 2 5.03 -9.77 4.81
C PRO A 2 4.66 -9.58 3.34
N LEU A 3 3.54 -10.16 2.91
CA LEU A 3 2.93 -9.88 1.62
C LEU A 3 2.28 -8.50 1.67
N ILE A 4 2.73 -7.60 0.80
CA ILE A 4 2.19 -6.24 0.71
C ILE A 4 1.12 -6.21 -0.37
N THR A 5 -0.10 -5.82 0.00
CA THR A 5 -1.18 -5.55 -0.97
C THR A 5 -1.55 -4.07 -0.97
N LEU A 6 -1.34 -3.40 -2.09
CA LEU A 6 -1.65 -1.97 -2.29
C LEU A 6 -3.02 -1.79 -2.95
N TYR A 7 -3.90 -1.08 -2.26
CA TYR A 7 -5.24 -0.73 -2.72
C TYR A 7 -5.24 0.71 -3.24
N ARG A 8 -5.54 0.86 -4.54
CA ARG A 8 -5.24 2.09 -5.31
C ARG A 8 -6.43 2.79 -5.97
N GLY A 9 -7.66 2.37 -5.66
CA GLY A 9 -8.88 2.83 -6.33
C GLY A 9 -9.47 1.80 -7.31
N GLY A 10 -10.53 2.21 -8.00
CA GLY A 10 -11.34 1.36 -8.89
C GLY A 10 -10.73 1.07 -10.26
N ASP A 11 -9.68 1.79 -10.65
CA ASP A 11 -9.02 1.60 -11.94
C ASP A 11 -8.47 0.17 -12.12
N PRO A 12 -8.43 -0.37 -13.34
CA PRO A 12 -7.83 -1.68 -13.61
C PRO A 12 -6.32 -1.71 -13.27
N PRO A 13 -5.74 -2.88 -12.90
CA PRO A 13 -4.35 -3.07 -12.44
C PRO A 13 -3.26 -2.36 -13.27
N GLN A 14 -3.51 -2.24 -14.57
CA GLN A 14 -2.56 -1.73 -15.55
C GLN A 14 -2.69 -0.22 -15.84
N LYS A 15 -3.69 0.46 -15.29
CA LYS A 15 -3.87 1.91 -15.46
C LYS A 15 -3.21 2.68 -14.32
N HIS A 16 -2.51 3.76 -14.66
CA HIS A 16 -1.99 4.70 -13.67
C HIS A 16 -3.18 5.34 -12.97
N SER A 17 -3.19 5.27 -11.64
CA SER A 17 -4.22 5.91 -10.83
C SER A 17 -3.93 7.41 -10.83
N TRP A 18 -4.93 8.25 -11.08
CA TRP A 18 -4.78 9.72 -11.14
C TRP A 18 -4.52 10.37 -9.77
N PHE A 19 -4.50 9.59 -8.70
CA PHE A 19 -4.28 10.10 -7.35
C PHE A 19 -2.77 10.22 -7.04
N PRO A 20 -2.26 11.44 -6.72
CA PRO A 20 -0.81 11.66 -6.52
C PRO A 20 -0.24 10.83 -5.38
N PHE A 21 -1.02 10.61 -4.31
CA PHE A 21 -0.60 9.78 -3.16
C PHE A 21 -0.43 8.31 -3.52
N VAL A 22 -1.27 7.78 -4.41
CA VAL A 22 -1.14 6.40 -4.90
C VAL A 22 0.15 6.25 -5.69
N THR A 23 0.43 7.20 -6.59
CA THR A 23 1.63 7.21 -7.42
C THR A 23 2.89 7.29 -6.55
N LYS A 24 2.91 8.17 -5.53
CA LYS A 24 4.01 8.29 -4.56
C LYS A 24 4.29 6.98 -3.83
N THR A 25 3.27 6.35 -3.25
CA THR A 25 3.43 5.07 -2.53
C THR A 25 3.90 3.95 -3.44
N LYS A 26 3.34 3.86 -4.67
CA LYS A 26 3.73 2.85 -5.65
C LYS A 26 5.19 3.02 -6.10
N ALA A 27 5.64 4.26 -6.32
CA ALA A 27 7.02 4.54 -6.69
C ALA A 27 7.99 4.08 -5.58
N ARG A 28 7.71 4.42 -4.32
CA ARG A 28 8.51 4.00 -3.17
C ARG A 28 8.60 2.47 -3.04
N LEU A 29 7.48 1.76 -3.21
CA LEU A 29 7.47 0.29 -3.22
C LEU A 29 8.23 -0.32 -4.41
N ARG A 30 8.23 0.34 -5.57
CA ARG A 30 9.03 -0.10 -6.73
C ARG A 30 10.52 0.09 -6.48
N PHE A 31 10.91 1.26 -5.98
CA PHE A 31 12.32 1.56 -5.72
C PHE A 31 12.91 0.72 -4.58
N SER A 32 12.11 0.29 -3.61
CA SER A 32 12.55 -0.63 -2.56
C SER A 32 12.78 -2.07 -3.02
N LYS A 33 12.51 -2.39 -4.30
CA LYS A 33 12.62 -3.74 -4.88
C LYS A 33 11.87 -4.82 -4.10
N ARG A 34 10.86 -4.45 -3.30
CA ARG A 34 10.02 -5.40 -2.56
C ARG A 34 8.87 -5.89 -3.45
N SER A 35 8.54 -7.17 -3.30
CA SER A 35 7.36 -7.74 -3.96
C SER A 35 6.09 -7.20 -3.31
N TYR A 36 5.18 -6.67 -4.13
CA TYR A 36 3.86 -6.22 -3.69
C TYR A 36 2.81 -6.55 -4.75
N LYS A 37 1.59 -6.84 -4.30
CA LYS A 37 0.42 -7.01 -5.16
C LYS A 37 -0.36 -5.71 -5.21
N THR A 38 -1.00 -5.43 -6.34
CA THR A 38 -1.96 -4.32 -6.44
C THR A 38 -3.37 -4.88 -6.54
N ALA A 39 -4.28 -4.37 -5.72
CA ALA A 39 -5.69 -4.73 -5.74
C ALA A 39 -6.57 -3.51 -6.05
N ARG A 40 -7.80 -3.77 -6.50
CA ARG A 40 -8.84 -2.72 -6.57
C ARG A 40 -9.21 -2.33 -5.15
N GLY A 41 -9.14 -1.03 -4.87
CA GLY A 41 -9.57 -0.45 -3.60
C GLY A 41 -10.72 0.51 -3.82
N SER A 42 -11.49 0.80 -2.79
CA SER A 42 -12.41 1.95 -2.80
C SER A 42 -12.31 2.69 -1.47
N PRO A 43 -12.57 4.01 -1.44
CA PRO A 43 -12.71 4.74 -0.19
C PRO A 43 -13.68 4.03 0.76
N MET A 44 -14.84 3.55 0.28
CA MET A 44 -15.82 2.84 1.11
C MET A 44 -15.30 1.53 1.75
N ARG A 45 -14.29 0.90 1.15
CA ARG A 45 -13.65 -0.33 1.68
C ARG A 45 -12.39 -0.02 2.50
N SER A 46 -12.02 1.24 2.62
CA SER A 46 -10.88 1.68 3.40
C SER A 46 -11.31 1.91 4.86
N PRO A 47 -10.52 1.46 5.86
CA PRO A 47 -10.79 1.72 7.27
C PRO A 47 -10.99 3.20 7.61
N SER A 48 -10.43 4.11 6.80
CA SER A 48 -10.43 5.56 7.03
C SER A 48 -11.04 6.34 5.87
N SER A 49 -11.79 5.69 4.96
CA SER A 49 -12.35 6.32 3.76
C SER A 49 -11.33 7.00 2.84
N LYS A 50 -10.06 6.57 2.91
CA LYS A 50 -8.92 7.17 2.19
C LYS A 50 -8.22 6.18 1.28
N ILE A 51 -7.61 6.69 0.22
CA ILE A 51 -6.69 5.96 -0.69
C ILE A 51 -5.35 6.71 -0.80
N PRO A 52 -4.22 6.02 -1.01
CA PRO A 52 -4.07 4.56 -0.95
C PRO A 52 -4.18 4.01 0.48
N TYR A 53 -4.41 2.71 0.58
CA TYR A 53 -4.18 1.92 1.79
C TYR A 53 -3.46 0.63 1.42
N ILE A 54 -2.73 0.05 2.37
CA ILE A 54 -2.06 -1.25 2.20
C ILE A 54 -2.56 -2.25 3.23
N THR A 55 -2.54 -3.53 2.88
CA THR A 55 -2.62 -4.62 3.85
C THR A 55 -1.29 -5.36 3.87
N LEU A 56 -0.77 -5.59 5.07
CA LEU A 56 0.40 -6.42 5.32
C LEU A 56 -0.11 -7.75 5.87
N SER A 57 0.06 -8.82 5.10
CA SER A 57 -0.30 -10.17 5.52
C SER A 57 0.97 -10.96 5.83
N SER A 58 1.01 -11.59 7.00
CA SER A 58 2.12 -12.43 7.46
C SER A 58 1.56 -13.75 7.98
N PRO A 59 2.27 -14.88 7.82
CA PRO A 59 1.75 -16.18 8.21
C PRO A 59 1.45 -16.32 9.71
N ASN A 60 2.14 -15.56 10.57
CA ASN A 60 2.07 -15.70 12.04
C ASN A 60 1.49 -14.47 12.75
N THR A 61 1.01 -13.46 12.02
CA THR A 61 0.43 -12.26 12.64
C THR A 61 -0.84 -11.87 11.91
N PRO A 62 -1.84 -11.31 12.62
CA PRO A 62 -3.04 -10.81 11.97
C PRO A 62 -2.70 -9.78 10.89
N ASP A 63 -3.52 -9.75 9.85
CA ASP A 63 -3.39 -8.80 8.76
C ASP A 63 -3.56 -7.38 9.27
N ILE A 64 -2.57 -6.53 8.98
CA ILE A 64 -2.59 -5.12 9.38
C ILE A 64 -2.92 -4.27 8.17
N THR A 65 -4.02 -3.53 8.25
CA THR A 65 -4.38 -2.55 7.22
C THR A 65 -3.97 -1.15 7.64
N ILE A 66 -3.16 -0.50 6.82
CA ILE A 66 -2.62 0.84 7.09
C ILE A 66 -3.16 1.78 6.02
N THR A 67 -3.85 2.81 6.48
CA THR A 67 -4.37 3.89 5.64
C THR A 67 -3.45 5.10 5.67
N ASN A 68 -3.55 5.99 4.68
CA ASN A 68 -2.78 7.24 4.53
C ASN A 68 -1.31 7.02 4.12
N SER A 69 -0.92 7.63 2.99
CA SER A 69 0.41 7.47 2.40
C SER A 69 1.58 7.78 3.34
N SER A 70 1.47 8.77 4.23
CA SER A 70 2.55 9.11 5.17
C SER A 70 2.75 8.04 6.23
N LEU A 71 1.65 7.54 6.83
CA LEU A 71 1.70 6.47 7.82
C LEU A 71 2.16 5.14 7.20
N ILE A 72 1.75 4.89 5.95
CA ILE A 72 2.22 3.73 5.18
C ILE A 72 3.74 3.77 5.06
N LEU A 73 4.31 4.89 4.60
CA LEU A 73 5.75 5.01 4.44
C LEU A 73 6.47 4.90 5.79
N GLN A 74 6.02 5.65 6.80
CA GLN A 74 6.60 5.58 8.13
C GLN A 74 6.64 4.15 8.68
N ARG A 75 5.52 3.40 8.58
CA ARG A 75 5.45 2.04 9.08
C ARG A 75 6.34 1.08 8.29
N LEU A 76 6.39 1.22 6.97
CA LEU A 76 7.25 0.40 6.12
C LEU A 76 8.74 0.66 6.37
N THR A 77 9.13 1.90 6.64
CA THR A 77 10.51 2.26 6.99
C THR A 77 10.85 1.76 8.39
N SER A 78 9.99 1.97 9.40
CA SER A 78 10.21 1.47 10.77
C SER A 78 10.23 -0.05 10.90
N THR A 79 9.79 -0.78 9.87
CA THR A 79 9.81 -2.26 9.84
C THR A 79 10.88 -2.81 8.90
N ASP A 80 11.80 -1.98 8.41
CA ASP A 80 12.85 -2.31 7.42
C ASP A 80 12.33 -2.99 6.14
N ILE A 81 11.05 -2.75 5.84
CA ILE A 81 10.43 -3.25 4.62
C ILE A 81 10.87 -2.36 3.45
N ILE A 82 10.93 -1.05 3.63
CA ILE A 82 11.53 -0.13 2.64
C ILE A 82 12.67 0.64 3.28
N LEU A 83 13.72 0.90 2.49
CA LEU A 83 14.79 1.83 2.87
C LEU A 83 14.33 3.26 2.58
N ASP A 84 14.79 4.22 3.39
CA ASP A 84 14.45 5.65 3.26
C ASP A 84 15.05 6.29 1.99
#